data_AF-A0A831UAW0-F1
#
_entry.id   AF-A0A831UAW0-F1
#
_cell.length_a   1.000
_cell.length_b   1.000
_cell.length_c   1.000
_cell.angle_alpha   90.00
_cell.angle_beta   90.00
_cell.angle_gamma   90.00
#
_symmetry.space_group_name_H-M   'P 1'
#
loop_
_entity.id
_entity.type
_entity.pdbx_description
1 polymer ?
#
loop_
_entity_poly.entity_id
_entity_poly.type
_entity_poly.pdbx_seq_one_letter_code
_entity_poly.pdbx_strand_id
1 'polypeptide(L)'
;MSDPHAAMKAQLARQVAHWASAAERLKNLDDLASPASWHSLESYLGLAIRRHLTAVVDTLNREAAALRAALDMVTSAADLQIVRRKLLAFRGRYLQVETTLDYYADAINTRTDHGVAGLLRACDILAHRSMAQLLDQLGKPVPVTLTYIDKGLGASILKAGLRLWDQTSVSPVAAIKITRHNLYRPTALIHEAGHQAAHIVRWTEELSSALAAGLSAAPAGVGEAWAGWASEIAADAFAFAHTGYGSVAALLDVLDGGPSMVFRHIPGDPHPVSYIRVLLGVEMCRQFYGAGPWDDLARSWTELYPLERAPEDTAPLLRASLPLLPRIVEATLRKPMGAFGGRPLVALINPDRVRPEALLSLEKELGAALYTSMHWIWMEALRLLALTGLRTATMAEESTDAATHRKEWMLRLGGALQAA
;
A
#
# COMPACT_ATOMS: atom_id res chain seq x y z
N MET A 1 35.80 11.03 -50.40
CA MET A 1 34.54 11.30 -49.67
C MET A 1 34.11 9.99 -49.05
N SER A 2 33.86 9.93 -47.73
CA SER A 2 33.39 8.69 -47.10
C SER A 2 32.02 8.32 -47.65
N ASP A 3 31.79 7.03 -47.91
CA ASP A 3 30.48 6.52 -48.28
C ASP A 3 29.47 6.86 -47.16
N PRO A 4 28.41 7.66 -47.45
CA PRO A 4 27.40 8.03 -46.46
C PRO A 4 26.73 6.82 -45.81
N HIS A 5 26.64 5.70 -46.51
CA HIS A 5 26.08 4.44 -45.99
C HIS A 5 27.00 3.82 -44.93
N ALA A 6 28.30 3.71 -45.24
CA ALA A 6 29.31 3.24 -44.28
C ALA A 6 29.39 4.13 -43.04
N ALA A 7 29.32 5.45 -43.20
CA ALA A 7 29.30 6.40 -42.08
C ALA A 7 28.06 6.20 -41.18
N MET A 8 26.88 6.01 -41.78
CA MET A 8 25.64 5.74 -41.05
C MET A 8 25.70 4.39 -40.31
N LYS A 9 26.23 3.33 -40.95
CA LYS A 9 26.40 2.02 -40.33
C LYS A 9 27.36 2.08 -39.13
N ALA A 10 28.50 2.74 -39.28
CA ALA A 10 29.45 2.94 -38.18
C ALA A 10 28.82 3.71 -37.01
N GLN A 11 28.02 4.74 -37.31
CA GLN A 11 27.33 5.52 -36.30
C GLN A 11 26.29 4.70 -35.54
N LEU A 12 25.51 3.90 -36.26
CA LEU A 12 24.53 3.00 -35.66
C LEU A 12 25.21 1.92 -34.81
N ALA A 13 26.31 1.36 -35.28
CA ALA A 13 27.11 0.38 -34.55
C ALA A 13 27.63 0.91 -33.21
N ARG A 14 28.14 2.14 -33.19
CA ARG A 14 28.56 2.82 -31.96
C ARG A 14 27.41 2.92 -30.95
N GLN A 15 26.21 3.29 -31.41
CA GLN A 15 25.05 3.40 -30.52
C GLN A 15 24.59 2.04 -30.01
N VAL A 16 24.52 1.02 -30.87
CA VAL A 16 24.19 -0.35 -30.46
C VAL A 16 25.20 -0.86 -29.42
N ALA A 17 26.50 -0.65 -29.64
CA ALA A 17 27.54 -1.03 -28.70
C ALA A 17 27.39 -0.32 -27.34
N HIS A 18 27.13 0.99 -27.35
CA HIS A 18 26.90 1.77 -26.13
C HIS A 18 25.72 1.24 -25.31
N TRP A 19 24.55 1.10 -25.92
CA TRP A 19 23.34 0.67 -25.22
C TRP A 19 23.40 -0.80 -24.78
N ALA A 20 24.00 -1.68 -25.56
CA ALA A 20 24.23 -3.06 -25.14
C ALA A 20 25.22 -3.16 -23.98
N SER A 21 26.27 -2.32 -23.96
CA SER A 21 27.18 -2.22 -22.81
C SER A 21 26.48 -1.65 -21.57
N ALA A 22 25.55 -0.71 -21.74
CA ALA A 22 24.74 -0.20 -20.66
C ALA A 22 23.84 -1.29 -20.05
N ALA A 23 23.16 -2.08 -20.88
CA ALA A 23 22.35 -3.21 -20.41
C ALA A 23 23.17 -4.29 -19.68
N GLU A 24 24.42 -4.52 -20.10
CA GLU A 24 25.32 -5.47 -19.44
C GLU A 24 25.69 -5.00 -18.02
N ARG A 25 25.91 -3.69 -17.83
CA ARG A 25 26.22 -3.13 -16.50
C ARG A 25 25.10 -3.35 -15.47
N LEU A 26 23.84 -3.41 -15.92
CA LEU A 26 22.70 -3.67 -15.03
C LEU A 26 22.69 -5.09 -14.42
N LYS A 27 23.54 -6.02 -14.88
CA LYS A 27 23.61 -7.38 -14.31
C LYS A 27 24.14 -7.40 -12.88
N ASN A 28 24.98 -6.42 -12.52
CA ASN A 28 25.52 -6.35 -11.17
C ASN A 28 24.51 -5.68 -10.23
N LEU A 29 23.57 -6.47 -9.70
CA LEU A 29 22.55 -5.97 -8.77
C LEU A 29 23.13 -5.47 -7.44
N ASP A 30 24.37 -5.83 -7.12
CA ASP A 30 25.04 -5.33 -5.90
C ASP A 30 25.47 -3.87 -6.04
N ASP A 31 25.48 -3.31 -7.26
CA ASP A 31 25.69 -1.88 -7.48
C ASP A 31 24.42 -1.05 -7.19
N LEU A 32 23.24 -1.68 -7.12
CA LEU A 32 21.96 -0.98 -6.92
C LEU A 32 21.70 -0.62 -5.46
N ALA A 33 22.09 -1.49 -4.52
CA ALA A 33 21.88 -1.26 -3.09
C ALA A 33 23.03 -1.80 -2.28
N SER A 34 23.31 -1.15 -1.15
CA SER A 34 24.45 -1.53 -0.31
C SER A 34 24.30 -2.98 0.16
N PRO A 35 25.42 -3.72 0.37
CA PRO A 35 25.35 -5.05 0.95
C PRO A 35 24.57 -5.06 2.26
N ALA A 36 24.77 -4.06 3.14
CA ALA A 36 24.02 -3.95 4.38
C ALA A 36 22.50 -3.83 4.16
N SER A 37 22.08 -3.03 3.18
CA SER A 37 20.66 -2.88 2.81
C SER A 37 20.07 -4.21 2.33
N TRP A 38 20.80 -4.96 1.49
CA TRP A 38 20.35 -6.29 1.04
C TRP A 38 20.24 -7.31 2.19
N HIS A 39 21.23 -7.36 3.09
CA HIS A 39 21.21 -8.26 4.25
C HIS A 39 20.14 -7.89 5.27
N SER A 40 19.64 -6.66 5.22
CA SER A 40 18.60 -6.20 6.13
C SER A 40 17.18 -6.68 5.75
N LEU A 41 17.01 -7.23 4.54
CA LEU A 41 15.78 -7.89 4.11
C LEU A 41 15.70 -9.31 4.66
N GLU A 42 14.48 -9.78 4.91
CA GLU A 42 14.24 -11.20 5.13
C GLU A 42 14.71 -12.01 3.90
N SER A 43 15.28 -13.21 4.12
CA SER A 43 15.93 -13.97 3.05
C SER A 43 14.98 -14.28 1.89
N TYR A 44 13.71 -14.63 2.17
CA TYR A 44 12.72 -14.90 1.14
C TYR A 44 12.36 -13.65 0.31
N LEU A 45 12.34 -12.47 0.96
CA LEU A 45 12.06 -11.18 0.32
C LEU A 45 13.22 -10.78 -0.60
N GLY A 46 14.46 -10.84 -0.09
CA GLY A 46 15.66 -10.58 -0.88
C GLY A 46 15.77 -11.50 -2.09
N LEU A 47 15.49 -12.81 -1.91
CA LEU A 47 15.47 -13.79 -3.02
C LEU A 47 14.40 -13.48 -4.06
N ALA A 48 13.18 -13.11 -3.64
CA ALA A 48 12.08 -12.79 -4.54
C ALA A 48 12.42 -11.59 -5.44
N ILE A 49 12.96 -10.52 -4.86
CA ILE A 49 13.36 -9.32 -5.59
C ILE A 49 14.55 -9.61 -6.50
N ARG A 50 15.63 -10.23 -5.99
CA ARG A 50 16.83 -10.53 -6.80
C ARG A 50 16.48 -11.39 -8.01
N ARG A 51 15.72 -12.48 -7.81
CA ARG A 51 15.28 -13.35 -8.92
C ARG A 51 14.51 -12.57 -9.98
N HIS A 52 13.62 -11.67 -9.56
CA HIS A 52 12.85 -10.83 -10.46
C HIS A 52 13.74 -9.86 -11.25
N LEU A 53 14.58 -9.08 -10.55
CA LEU A 53 15.48 -8.11 -11.19
C LEU A 53 16.46 -8.77 -12.16
N THR A 54 17.04 -9.92 -11.79
CA THR A 54 17.89 -10.72 -12.68
C THR A 54 17.13 -11.14 -13.95
N ALA A 55 15.90 -11.63 -13.82
CA ALA A 55 15.11 -12.06 -14.98
C ALA A 55 14.77 -10.90 -15.94
N VAL A 56 14.48 -9.71 -15.41
CA VAL A 56 14.24 -8.50 -16.20
C VAL A 56 15.51 -8.09 -16.96
N VAL A 57 16.65 -8.05 -16.27
CA VAL A 57 17.95 -7.68 -16.88
C VAL A 57 18.41 -8.72 -17.92
N ASP A 58 18.22 -10.01 -17.65
CA ASP A 58 18.54 -11.08 -18.60
C ASP A 58 17.71 -10.96 -19.89
N THR A 59 16.45 -10.57 -19.76
CA THR A 59 15.58 -10.32 -20.91
C THR A 59 16.09 -9.15 -21.75
N LEU A 60 16.44 -8.03 -21.11
CA LEU A 60 17.04 -6.88 -21.78
C LEU A 60 18.35 -7.25 -22.49
N ASN A 61 19.20 -8.06 -21.86
CA ASN A 61 20.46 -8.49 -22.47
C ASN A 61 20.27 -9.42 -23.69
N ARG A 62 19.22 -10.27 -23.68
CA ARG A 62 18.83 -11.03 -24.88
C ARG A 62 18.37 -10.11 -26.01
N GLU A 63 17.59 -9.07 -25.71
CA GLU A 63 17.19 -8.06 -26.71
C GLU A 63 18.42 -7.31 -27.27
N ALA A 64 19.39 -6.98 -26.43
CA ALA A 64 20.65 -6.35 -26.84
C ALA A 64 21.45 -7.25 -27.79
N ALA A 65 21.53 -8.56 -27.49
CA ALA A 65 22.19 -9.54 -28.35
C ALA A 65 21.48 -9.67 -29.71
N ALA A 66 20.15 -9.71 -29.72
CA ALA A 66 19.36 -9.73 -30.95
C ALA A 66 19.55 -8.46 -31.79
N LEU A 67 19.71 -7.29 -31.15
CA LEU A 67 20.00 -6.03 -31.82
C LEU A 67 21.39 -6.02 -32.47
N ARG A 68 22.41 -6.57 -31.79
CA ARG A 68 23.77 -6.76 -32.35
C ARG A 68 23.74 -7.68 -33.56
N ALA A 69 23.11 -8.84 -33.45
CA ALA A 69 22.96 -9.76 -34.56
C ALA A 69 22.23 -9.13 -35.77
N ALA A 70 21.20 -8.32 -35.51
CA ALA A 70 20.49 -7.60 -36.57
C ALA A 70 21.37 -6.55 -37.29
N LEU A 71 22.28 -5.89 -36.56
CA LEU A 71 23.25 -4.95 -37.12
C LEU A 71 24.30 -5.66 -38.00
N ASP A 72 24.77 -6.83 -37.59
CA ASP A 72 25.76 -7.61 -38.34
C ASP A 72 25.22 -8.06 -39.70
N MET A 73 23.92 -8.34 -39.77
CA MET A 73 23.21 -8.74 -40.99
C MET A 73 22.83 -7.58 -41.93
N VAL A 74 23.18 -6.33 -41.61
CA VAL A 74 22.86 -5.16 -42.45
C VAL A 74 23.62 -5.21 -43.77
N THR A 75 22.89 -5.27 -44.88
CA THR A 75 23.43 -5.23 -46.25
C THR A 75 22.93 -4.03 -47.06
N SER A 76 21.80 -3.42 -46.65
CA SER A 76 21.16 -2.33 -47.39
C SER A 76 20.86 -1.10 -46.52
N ALA A 77 20.50 0.02 -47.16
CA ALA A 77 20.03 1.23 -46.46
C ALA A 77 18.69 1.00 -45.75
N ALA A 78 17.84 0.12 -46.28
CA ALA A 78 16.57 -0.26 -45.65
C ALA A 78 16.80 -1.01 -44.33
N ASP A 79 17.79 -1.92 -44.30
CA ASP A 79 18.19 -2.65 -43.10
C ASP A 79 18.66 -1.71 -42.00
N LEU A 80 19.46 -0.69 -42.36
CA LEU A 80 19.90 0.34 -41.41
C LEU A 80 18.72 1.06 -40.75
N GLN A 81 17.67 1.38 -41.51
CA GLN A 81 16.47 2.00 -40.94
C GLN A 81 15.69 1.05 -40.02
N ILE A 82 15.64 -0.25 -40.36
CA ILE A 82 15.03 -1.27 -39.51
C ILE A 82 15.81 -1.38 -38.19
N VAL A 83 17.14 -1.52 -38.24
CA VAL A 83 17.98 -1.62 -37.04
C VAL A 83 17.91 -0.34 -36.22
N ARG A 84 17.85 0.84 -36.85
CA ARG A 84 17.63 2.12 -36.15
C ARG A 84 16.32 2.14 -35.38
N ARG A 85 15.21 1.68 -35.96
CA ARG A 85 13.93 1.56 -35.24
C ARG A 85 14.02 0.59 -34.06
N LYS A 86 14.65 -0.57 -34.26
CA LYS A 86 14.90 -1.54 -33.18
C LYS A 86 15.76 -0.96 -32.06
N LEU A 87 16.80 -0.18 -32.39
CA LEU A 87 17.62 0.52 -31.42
C LEU A 87 16.82 1.54 -30.61
N LEU A 88 15.97 2.34 -31.25
CA LEU A 88 15.12 3.32 -30.55
C LEU A 88 14.13 2.63 -29.61
N ALA A 89 13.52 1.52 -30.04
CA ALA A 89 12.68 0.70 -29.18
C ALA A 89 13.47 0.11 -28.00
N PHE A 90 14.66 -0.45 -28.26
CA PHE A 90 15.56 -0.98 -27.24
C PHE A 90 15.98 0.08 -26.22
N ARG A 91 16.25 1.32 -26.64
CA ARG A 91 16.53 2.43 -25.73
C ARG A 91 15.36 2.72 -24.81
N GLY A 92 14.13 2.72 -25.34
CA GLY A 92 12.92 2.85 -24.53
C GLY A 92 12.79 1.71 -23.51
N ARG A 93 13.07 0.47 -23.94
CA ARG A 93 13.10 -0.72 -23.07
C ARG A 93 14.14 -0.60 -21.95
N TYR A 94 15.35 -0.15 -22.28
CA TYR A 94 16.41 0.09 -21.29
C TYR A 94 15.93 1.04 -20.19
N LEU A 95 15.38 2.20 -20.55
CA LEU A 95 14.92 3.20 -19.56
C LEU A 95 13.78 2.68 -18.66
N GLN A 96 12.90 1.86 -19.23
CA GLN A 96 11.81 1.21 -18.49
C GLN A 96 12.33 0.16 -17.50
N VAL A 97 13.34 -0.62 -17.90
CA VAL A 97 14.03 -1.57 -17.03
C VAL A 97 14.78 -0.82 -15.92
N GLU A 98 15.54 0.21 -16.26
CA GLU A 98 16.27 1.06 -15.31
C GLU A 98 15.33 1.66 -14.25
N THR A 99 14.18 2.21 -14.67
CA THR A 99 13.14 2.70 -13.73
C THR A 99 12.67 1.62 -12.75
N THR A 100 12.54 0.37 -13.22
CA THR A 100 12.13 -0.75 -12.37
C THR A 100 13.23 -1.12 -11.37
N LEU A 101 14.48 -1.14 -11.80
CA LEU A 101 15.63 -1.41 -10.94
C LEU A 101 15.78 -0.32 -9.87
N ASP A 102 15.74 0.95 -10.28
CA ASP A 102 15.87 2.12 -9.40
C ASP A 102 14.76 2.14 -8.35
N TYR A 103 13.52 1.81 -8.71
CA TYR A 103 12.42 1.74 -7.75
C TYR A 103 12.72 0.78 -6.58
N TYR A 104 13.19 -0.44 -6.87
CA TYR A 104 13.53 -1.40 -5.82
C TYR A 104 14.82 -1.03 -5.10
N ALA A 105 15.81 -0.50 -5.82
CA ALA A 105 17.07 -0.02 -5.26
C ALA A 105 16.81 1.05 -4.20
N ASP A 106 16.04 2.08 -4.55
CA ASP A 106 15.65 3.17 -3.67
C ASP A 106 14.90 2.63 -2.45
N ALA A 107 13.88 1.78 -2.67
CA ALA A 107 13.10 1.19 -1.59
C ALA A 107 13.96 0.39 -0.60
N ILE A 108 14.88 -0.44 -1.10
CA ILE A 108 15.79 -1.24 -0.28
C ILE A 108 16.77 -0.35 0.50
N ASN A 109 17.31 0.68 -0.15
CA ASN A 109 18.25 1.62 0.47
C ASN A 109 17.63 2.52 1.54
N THR A 110 16.30 2.50 1.72
CA THR A 110 15.66 3.16 2.88
C THR A 110 15.97 2.48 4.22
N ARG A 111 16.52 1.25 4.20
CA ARG A 111 17.01 0.53 5.39
C ARG A 111 18.40 1.01 5.79
N THR A 112 18.48 2.28 6.18
CA THR A 112 19.75 3.02 6.36
C THR A 112 20.59 2.57 7.54
N ASP A 113 19.97 2.04 8.59
CA ASP A 113 20.62 1.54 9.80
C ASP A 113 19.84 0.37 10.40
N HIS A 114 20.43 -0.30 11.39
CA HIS A 114 19.84 -1.48 12.03
C HIS A 114 18.46 -1.21 12.66
N GLY A 115 18.24 -0.01 13.22
CA GLY A 115 16.98 0.38 13.84
C GLY A 115 15.90 0.63 12.80
N VAL A 116 16.19 1.42 11.76
CA VAL A 116 15.25 1.68 10.66
C VAL A 116 14.90 0.38 9.92
N ALA A 117 15.90 -0.46 9.65
CA ALA A 117 15.70 -1.78 9.06
C ALA A 117 14.78 -2.67 9.91
N GLY A 118 14.97 -2.68 11.23
CA GLY A 118 14.11 -3.41 12.16
C GLY A 118 12.66 -2.92 12.13
N LEU A 119 12.44 -1.61 12.13
CA LEU A 119 11.09 -1.03 12.05
C LEU A 119 10.40 -1.38 10.73
N LEU A 120 11.13 -1.34 9.61
CA LEU A 120 10.57 -1.68 8.32
C LEU A 120 10.30 -3.19 8.19
N ARG A 121 11.15 -4.07 8.74
CA ARG A 121 10.82 -5.50 8.86
C ARG A 121 9.57 -5.75 9.69
N ALA A 122 9.38 -5.02 10.79
CA ALA A 122 8.15 -5.09 11.58
C ALA A 122 6.92 -4.70 10.74
N CYS A 123 7.05 -3.66 9.90
CA CYS A 123 6.01 -3.27 8.97
C CYS A 123 5.76 -4.35 7.89
N ASP A 124 6.81 -4.96 7.33
CA ASP A 124 6.69 -6.09 6.39
C ASP A 124 5.84 -7.21 7.01
N ILE A 125 6.14 -7.56 8.27
CA ILE A 125 5.43 -8.60 9.04
C ILE A 125 3.97 -8.19 9.30
N LEU A 126 3.70 -6.96 9.75
CA LEU A 126 2.34 -6.50 10.04
C LEU A 126 1.44 -6.53 8.79
N ALA A 127 1.94 -6.02 7.67
CA ALA A 127 1.22 -6.05 6.40
C ALA A 127 0.97 -7.48 5.94
N HIS A 128 2.00 -8.33 5.93
CA HIS A 128 1.85 -9.74 5.55
C HIS A 128 0.82 -10.46 6.43
N ARG A 129 0.91 -10.31 7.76
CA ARG A 129 -0.01 -10.98 8.70
C ARG A 129 -1.45 -10.51 8.56
N SER A 130 -1.68 -9.22 8.32
CA SER A 130 -3.04 -8.72 8.08
C SER A 130 -3.66 -9.39 6.85
N MET A 131 -2.93 -9.46 5.74
CA MET A 131 -3.39 -10.15 4.53
C MET A 131 -3.56 -11.65 4.76
N ALA A 132 -2.62 -12.31 5.45
CA ALA A 132 -2.68 -13.74 5.74
C ALA A 132 -3.94 -14.14 6.51
N GLN A 133 -4.35 -13.33 7.50
CA GLN A 133 -5.57 -13.60 8.27
C GLN A 133 -6.81 -13.73 7.38
N LEU A 134 -6.89 -12.99 6.27
CA LEU A 134 -7.96 -13.10 5.27
C LEU A 134 -7.69 -14.23 4.25
N LEU A 135 -6.52 -14.18 3.62
CA LEU A 135 -6.22 -14.95 2.40
C LEU A 135 -6.02 -16.45 2.68
N ASP A 136 -5.43 -16.82 3.82
CA ASP A 136 -5.23 -18.23 4.19
C ASP A 136 -6.57 -18.96 4.34
N GLN A 137 -7.55 -18.30 4.96
CA GLN A 137 -8.92 -18.83 5.11
C GLN A 137 -9.67 -19.01 3.78
N LEU A 138 -9.17 -18.38 2.71
CA LEU A 138 -9.72 -18.46 1.36
C LEU A 138 -8.84 -19.33 0.44
N GLY A 139 -7.78 -19.95 0.97
CA GLY A 139 -6.83 -20.74 0.19
C GLY A 139 -6.11 -19.92 -0.88
N LYS A 140 -5.86 -18.63 -0.63
CA LYS A 140 -5.19 -17.71 -1.56
C LYS A 140 -3.75 -17.46 -1.10
N PRO A 141 -2.78 -17.35 -2.03
CA PRO A 141 -1.41 -17.04 -1.66
C PRO A 141 -1.30 -15.62 -1.09
N VAL A 142 -0.57 -15.48 0.00
CA VAL A 142 -0.24 -14.17 0.59
C VAL A 142 1.03 -13.64 -0.08
N PRO A 143 1.01 -12.45 -0.67
CA PRO A 143 2.21 -11.89 -1.27
C PRO A 143 3.25 -11.54 -0.19
N VAL A 144 4.51 -11.58 -0.60
CA VAL A 144 5.62 -11.02 0.17
C VAL A 144 5.49 -9.50 0.18
N THR A 145 5.80 -8.84 1.29
CA THR A 145 5.72 -7.38 1.43
C THR A 145 7.11 -6.75 1.50
N LEU A 146 7.28 -5.62 0.81
CA LEU A 146 8.43 -4.72 0.95
C LEU A 146 7.94 -3.35 1.39
N THR A 147 8.17 -2.98 2.64
CA THR A 147 7.90 -1.62 3.13
C THR A 147 9.13 -0.75 2.97
N TYR A 148 8.96 0.53 2.67
CA TYR A 148 10.06 1.47 2.50
C TYR A 148 9.65 2.90 2.89
N ILE A 149 10.63 3.74 3.21
CA ILE A 149 10.38 5.14 3.62
C ILE A 149 10.49 6.08 2.43
N ASP A 150 9.47 6.91 2.21
CA ASP A 150 9.56 8.03 1.27
C ASP A 150 8.75 9.24 1.78
N LYS A 151 8.85 10.37 1.06
CA LYS A 151 8.17 11.63 1.36
C LYS A 151 6.66 11.56 1.10
N GLY A 152 5.95 12.55 1.63
CA GLY A 152 4.51 12.75 1.40
C GLY A 152 3.71 12.76 2.69
N LEU A 153 2.38 12.90 2.52
CA LEU A 153 1.41 12.97 3.62
C LEU A 153 0.87 11.59 4.02
N GLY A 154 0.86 10.61 3.10
CA GLY A 154 0.28 9.29 3.35
C GLY A 154 1.11 8.14 2.75
N ALA A 155 0.71 6.93 3.14
CA ALA A 155 1.21 5.69 2.57
C ALA A 155 0.76 5.52 1.11
N SER A 156 1.33 4.54 0.41
CA SER A 156 0.87 4.14 -0.93
C SER A 156 1.42 2.76 -1.29
N ILE A 157 0.69 1.98 -2.07
CA ILE A 157 1.09 0.65 -2.51
C ILE A 157 1.33 0.51 -4.01
N LEU A 158 2.40 -0.19 -4.37
CA LEU A 158 2.53 -0.91 -5.63
C LEU A 158 2.20 -2.39 -5.38
N LYS A 159 0.99 -2.80 -5.78
CA LYS A 159 0.47 -4.13 -5.50
C LYS A 159 1.31 -5.22 -6.20
N ALA A 160 1.52 -6.33 -5.50
CA ALA A 160 2.04 -7.57 -6.06
C ALA A 160 1.17 -8.03 -7.23
N GLY A 161 1.80 -8.48 -8.31
CA GLY A 161 1.12 -8.94 -9.52
C GLY A 161 0.69 -7.83 -10.49
N LEU A 162 0.85 -6.54 -10.15
CA LEU A 162 0.64 -5.45 -11.11
C LEU A 162 1.82 -5.31 -12.05
N ARG A 163 1.52 -4.94 -13.30
CA ARG A 163 2.52 -4.68 -14.35
C ARG A 163 3.42 -3.52 -13.96
N LEU A 164 4.73 -3.71 -14.13
CA LEU A 164 5.76 -2.69 -13.84
C LEU A 164 6.05 -1.82 -15.07
N TRP A 165 6.92 -0.81 -14.89
CA TRP A 165 7.34 0.11 -15.96
C TRP A 165 8.01 -0.60 -17.13
N ASP A 166 8.66 -1.73 -16.88
CA ASP A 166 9.19 -2.62 -17.90
C ASP A 166 8.10 -3.29 -18.76
N GLN A 167 6.81 -3.11 -18.49
CA GLN A 167 5.65 -3.61 -19.26
C GLN A 167 5.54 -5.14 -19.43
N THR A 168 6.63 -5.87 -19.21
CA THR A 168 6.76 -7.31 -19.42
C THR A 168 6.65 -8.08 -18.12
N SER A 169 7.08 -7.47 -17.01
CA SER A 169 7.08 -8.10 -15.70
C SER A 169 5.97 -7.55 -14.80
N VAL A 170 5.74 -8.28 -13.71
CA VAL A 170 4.82 -7.88 -12.65
C VAL A 170 5.57 -7.75 -11.33
N SER A 171 5.08 -6.88 -10.44
CA SER A 171 5.66 -6.70 -9.11
C SER A 171 5.73 -8.04 -8.36
N PRO A 172 6.92 -8.50 -7.92
CA PRO A 172 7.06 -9.75 -7.18
C PRO A 172 6.60 -9.63 -5.72
N VAL A 173 6.39 -8.39 -5.24
CA VAL A 173 6.06 -8.08 -3.85
C VAL A 173 4.98 -7.00 -3.78
N ALA A 174 4.27 -6.93 -2.67
CA ALA A 174 3.46 -5.78 -2.31
C ALA A 174 4.40 -4.72 -1.74
N ALA A 175 4.79 -3.74 -2.55
CA ALA A 175 5.70 -2.70 -2.13
C ALA A 175 4.91 -1.52 -1.53
N ILE A 176 5.08 -1.25 -0.24
CA ILE A 176 4.29 -0.28 0.51
C ILE A 176 5.18 0.85 1.03
N LYS A 177 4.91 2.06 0.58
CA LYS A 177 5.53 3.28 1.08
C LYS A 177 4.96 3.63 2.45
N ILE A 178 5.83 4.01 3.38
CA ILE A 178 5.48 4.58 4.69
C ILE A 178 6.15 5.96 4.81
N THR A 179 5.47 6.92 5.43
CA THR A 179 6.04 8.25 5.70
C THR A 179 6.84 8.24 7.00
N ARG A 180 7.87 9.09 7.10
CA ARG A 180 8.72 9.18 8.31
C ARG A 180 7.91 9.45 9.59
N HIS A 181 6.90 10.31 9.51
CA HIS A 181 6.07 10.67 10.66
C HIS A 181 5.11 9.55 11.10
N ASN A 182 4.79 8.59 10.22
CA ASN A 182 3.92 7.45 10.52
C ASN A 182 4.66 6.14 10.80
N LEU A 183 6.00 6.11 10.74
CA LEU A 183 6.78 4.88 10.91
C LEU A 183 6.49 4.17 12.25
N TYR A 184 6.21 4.92 13.31
CA TYR A 184 5.89 4.39 14.65
C TYR A 184 4.39 4.20 14.90
N ARG A 185 3.56 4.57 13.93
CA ARG A 185 2.09 4.48 13.96
C ARG A 185 1.59 3.96 12.60
N PRO A 186 2.02 2.77 12.14
CA PRO A 186 1.75 2.33 10.77
C PRO A 186 0.33 1.75 10.63
N THR A 187 -0.72 2.45 11.04
CA THR A 187 -2.10 2.02 10.78
C THR A 187 -2.47 2.16 9.30
N ALA A 188 -1.96 3.21 8.63
CA ALA A 188 -2.07 3.40 7.18
C ALA A 188 -1.45 2.24 6.38
N LEU A 189 -0.45 1.54 6.91
CA LEU A 189 0.11 0.33 6.29
C LEU A 189 -0.96 -0.76 6.10
N ILE A 190 -1.88 -0.89 7.05
CA ILE A 190 -2.94 -1.91 6.98
C ILE A 190 -3.99 -1.52 5.93
N HIS A 191 -4.24 -0.22 5.74
CA HIS A 191 -5.06 0.27 4.63
C HIS A 191 -4.45 -0.14 3.28
N GLU A 192 -3.14 0.12 3.09
CA GLU A 192 -2.42 -0.30 1.88
C GLU A 192 -2.44 -1.83 1.66
N ALA A 193 -2.26 -2.61 2.72
CA ALA A 193 -2.41 -4.06 2.68
C ALA A 193 -3.84 -4.48 2.30
N GLY A 194 -4.84 -3.70 2.71
CA GLY A 194 -6.24 -3.85 2.33
C GLY A 194 -6.47 -3.72 0.82
N HIS A 195 -5.82 -2.78 0.14
CA HIS A 195 -5.86 -2.71 -1.32
C HIS A 195 -5.31 -3.96 -2.00
N GLN A 196 -4.22 -4.52 -1.48
CA GLN A 196 -3.65 -5.77 -1.99
C GLN A 196 -4.60 -6.95 -1.77
N ALA A 197 -5.14 -7.09 -0.55
CA ALA A 197 -6.09 -8.13 -0.21
C ALA A 197 -7.34 -8.06 -1.09
N ALA A 198 -7.96 -6.88 -1.19
CA ALA A 198 -9.13 -6.62 -2.01
C ALA A 198 -8.90 -6.97 -3.48
N HIS A 199 -7.71 -6.66 -4.01
CA HIS A 199 -7.33 -7.00 -5.38
C HIS A 199 -7.25 -8.52 -5.60
N ILE A 200 -6.61 -9.26 -4.69
CA ILE A 200 -6.44 -10.72 -4.80
C ILE A 200 -7.78 -11.44 -4.81
N VAL A 201 -8.72 -10.98 -3.97
CA VAL A 201 -10.04 -11.62 -3.85
C VAL A 201 -11.11 -11.00 -4.75
N ARG A 202 -10.78 -9.97 -5.55
CA ARG A 202 -11.71 -9.22 -6.42
C ARG A 202 -12.87 -8.58 -5.65
N TRP A 203 -12.59 -8.07 -4.46
CA TRP A 203 -13.59 -7.46 -3.59
C TRP A 203 -14.05 -6.10 -4.11
N THR A 204 -13.16 -5.31 -4.72
CA THR A 204 -13.48 -3.93 -5.14
C THR A 204 -14.66 -3.86 -6.11
N GLU A 205 -14.68 -4.71 -7.14
CA GLU A 205 -15.74 -4.71 -8.15
C GLU A 205 -17.07 -5.20 -7.57
N GLU A 206 -17.02 -6.20 -6.70
CA GLU A 206 -18.20 -6.73 -6.03
C GLU A 206 -18.78 -5.73 -5.02
N LEU A 207 -17.92 -5.06 -4.24
CA LEU A 207 -18.33 -4.00 -3.31
C LEU A 207 -18.93 -2.81 -4.06
N SER A 208 -18.30 -2.38 -5.16
CA SER A 208 -18.83 -1.32 -6.02
C SER A 208 -20.26 -1.62 -6.48
N SER A 209 -20.48 -2.84 -6.98
CA SER A 209 -21.81 -3.32 -7.38
C SER A 209 -22.79 -3.39 -6.21
N ALA A 210 -22.33 -3.85 -5.05
CA ALA A 210 -23.14 -3.95 -3.84
C ALA A 210 -23.56 -2.57 -3.30
N LEU A 211 -22.69 -1.56 -3.36
CA LEU A 211 -22.97 -0.19 -2.96
C LEU A 211 -23.94 0.46 -3.95
N ALA A 212 -23.72 0.35 -5.26
CA ALA A 212 -24.63 0.88 -6.28
C ALA A 212 -26.05 0.31 -6.11
N ALA A 213 -26.18 -1.01 -5.98
CA ALA A 213 -27.48 -1.65 -5.77
C ALA A 213 -28.11 -1.26 -4.42
N GLY A 214 -27.28 -1.22 -3.37
CA GLY A 214 -27.68 -0.83 -2.03
C GLY A 214 -28.15 0.63 -1.93
N LEU A 215 -27.70 1.51 -2.81
CA LEU A 215 -28.04 2.93 -2.79
C LEU A 215 -28.96 3.34 -3.96
N SER A 216 -29.60 2.37 -4.61
CA SER A 216 -30.49 2.60 -5.78
C SER A 216 -31.68 3.53 -5.51
N ALA A 217 -32.15 3.63 -4.27
CA ALA A 217 -33.21 4.56 -3.85
C ALA A 217 -32.69 5.94 -3.38
N ALA A 218 -31.38 6.13 -3.34
CA ALA A 218 -30.78 7.43 -2.99
C ALA A 218 -30.94 8.42 -4.15
N PRO A 219 -30.78 9.74 -3.90
CA PRO A 219 -30.73 10.73 -4.96
C PRO A 219 -29.72 10.39 -6.06
N ALA A 220 -30.00 10.85 -7.28
CA ALA A 220 -29.15 10.59 -8.44
C ALA A 220 -27.68 10.98 -8.17
N GLY A 221 -26.75 10.14 -8.63
CA GLY A 221 -25.31 10.33 -8.45
C GLY A 221 -24.73 9.83 -7.12
N VAL A 222 -25.53 9.67 -6.06
CA VAL A 222 -25.02 9.19 -4.75
C VAL A 222 -24.51 7.75 -4.86
N GLY A 223 -25.33 6.84 -5.41
CA GLY A 223 -24.94 5.44 -5.57
C GLY A 223 -23.72 5.27 -6.49
N GLU A 224 -23.60 6.09 -7.53
CA GLU A 224 -22.45 6.10 -8.45
C GLU A 224 -21.17 6.57 -7.75
N ALA A 225 -21.25 7.67 -6.98
CA ALA A 225 -20.10 8.18 -6.23
C ALA A 225 -19.57 7.14 -5.24
N TRP A 226 -20.45 6.56 -4.41
CA TRP A 226 -20.07 5.52 -3.45
C TRP A 226 -19.54 4.25 -4.12
N ALA A 227 -20.09 3.86 -5.27
CA ALA A 227 -19.59 2.74 -6.05
C ALA A 227 -18.20 3.03 -6.65
N GLY A 228 -17.93 4.27 -7.07
CA GLY A 228 -16.62 4.73 -7.54
C GLY A 228 -15.55 4.73 -6.46
N TRP A 229 -15.93 4.88 -5.19
CA TRP A 229 -15.02 4.88 -4.05
C TRP A 229 -14.77 3.50 -3.43
N ALA A 230 -15.26 2.42 -4.05
CA ALA A 230 -15.21 1.08 -3.47
C ALA A 230 -13.79 0.59 -3.15
N SER A 231 -12.76 1.02 -3.90
CA SER A 231 -11.37 0.64 -3.62
C SER A 231 -10.87 1.17 -2.28
N GLU A 232 -11.18 2.43 -1.96
CA GLU A 232 -10.81 3.07 -0.71
C GLU A 232 -11.65 2.56 0.46
N ILE A 233 -12.96 2.38 0.25
CA ILE A 233 -13.86 1.86 1.28
C ILE A 233 -13.46 0.44 1.68
N ALA A 234 -13.07 -0.40 0.72
CA ALA A 234 -12.56 -1.74 1.00
C ALA A 234 -11.28 -1.70 1.87
N ALA A 235 -10.34 -0.82 1.53
CA ALA A 235 -9.10 -0.67 2.27
C ALA A 235 -9.31 -0.08 3.68
N ASP A 236 -10.20 0.90 3.83
CA ASP A 236 -10.61 1.47 5.13
C ASP A 236 -11.28 0.40 6.01
N ALA A 237 -12.19 -0.39 5.44
CA ALA A 237 -12.86 -1.46 6.16
C ALA A 237 -11.89 -2.58 6.60
N PHE A 238 -10.91 -2.92 5.76
CA PHE A 238 -9.85 -3.87 6.10
C PHE A 238 -8.97 -3.35 7.25
N ALA A 239 -8.54 -2.09 7.18
CA ALA A 239 -7.80 -1.44 8.26
C ALA A 239 -8.61 -1.37 9.56
N PHE A 240 -9.89 -1.00 9.49
CA PHE A 240 -10.80 -0.96 10.63
C PHE A 240 -10.95 -2.33 11.29
N ALA A 241 -11.19 -3.39 10.50
CA ALA A 241 -11.37 -4.74 11.05
C ALA A 241 -10.13 -5.24 11.81
N HIS A 242 -8.94 -4.77 11.43
CA HIS A 242 -7.67 -5.13 12.06
C HIS A 242 -7.19 -4.19 13.16
N THR A 243 -7.60 -2.91 13.16
CA THR A 243 -7.02 -1.88 14.05
C THR A 243 -8.05 -1.01 14.77
N GLY A 244 -9.34 -1.24 14.52
CA GLY A 244 -10.45 -0.58 15.19
C GLY A 244 -10.39 0.93 15.09
N TYR A 245 -10.60 1.62 16.21
CA TYR A 245 -10.58 3.08 16.27
C TYR A 245 -9.22 3.69 15.87
N GLY A 246 -8.12 2.93 16.01
CA GLY A 246 -6.78 3.41 15.67
C GLY A 246 -6.62 3.83 14.21
N SER A 247 -7.20 3.10 13.25
CA SER A 247 -7.17 3.52 11.83
C SER A 247 -8.08 4.71 11.55
N VAL A 248 -9.21 4.82 12.24
CA VAL A 248 -10.17 5.92 12.05
C VAL A 248 -9.57 7.24 12.51
N ALA A 249 -8.94 7.25 13.69
CA ALA A 249 -8.25 8.43 14.19
C ALA A 249 -7.05 8.82 13.31
N ALA A 250 -6.21 7.84 12.92
CA ALA A 250 -5.07 8.12 12.04
C ALA A 250 -5.48 8.61 10.65
N LEU A 251 -6.64 8.19 10.13
CA LEU A 251 -7.18 8.69 8.87
C LEU A 251 -7.55 10.19 8.98
N LEU A 252 -8.11 10.61 10.11
CA LEU A 252 -8.41 12.03 10.34
C LEU A 252 -7.13 12.88 10.24
N ASP A 253 -6.03 12.46 10.86
CA ASP A 253 -4.75 13.19 10.83
C ASP A 253 -4.21 13.44 9.41
N VAL A 254 -4.57 12.58 8.45
CA VAL A 254 -4.16 12.70 7.04
C VAL A 254 -5.12 13.61 6.24
N LEU A 255 -6.41 13.59 6.60
CA LEU A 255 -7.47 14.26 5.85
C LEU A 255 -7.80 15.67 6.34
N ASP A 256 -7.29 16.06 7.51
CA ASP A 256 -7.46 17.41 8.05
C ASP A 256 -6.48 18.40 7.37
N GLY A 257 -6.91 19.03 6.29
CA GLY A 257 -6.14 20.08 5.61
C GLY A 257 -6.94 21.30 5.20
N GLY A 258 -7.95 21.65 6.01
CA GLY A 258 -8.78 22.82 5.83
C GLY A 258 -9.96 22.63 4.87
N PRO A 259 -10.91 23.59 4.83
CA PRO A 259 -12.21 23.39 4.16
C PRO A 259 -12.10 23.06 2.66
N SER A 260 -11.13 23.64 1.95
CA SER A 260 -10.93 23.42 0.52
C SER A 260 -10.46 22.01 0.18
N MET A 261 -9.79 21.32 1.11
CA MET A 261 -9.44 19.91 0.97
C MET A 261 -10.57 19.03 1.50
N VAL A 262 -11.14 19.37 2.66
CA VAL A 262 -12.11 18.52 3.36
C VAL A 262 -13.41 18.31 2.57
N PHE A 263 -13.88 19.35 1.90
CA PHE A 263 -15.09 19.30 1.07
C PHE A 263 -14.81 19.06 -0.41
N ARG A 264 -13.58 18.73 -0.79
CA ARG A 264 -13.23 18.55 -2.20
C ARG A 264 -13.82 17.26 -2.74
N HIS A 265 -14.67 17.38 -3.75
CA HIS A 265 -15.10 16.25 -4.58
C HIS A 265 -14.50 16.38 -5.97
N ILE A 266 -13.86 15.32 -6.47
CA ILE A 266 -13.34 15.25 -7.83
C ILE A 266 -14.05 14.07 -8.50
N PRO A 267 -14.91 14.30 -9.50
CA PRO A 267 -15.58 13.22 -10.22
C PRO A 267 -14.58 12.24 -10.83
N GLY A 268 -14.80 10.94 -10.59
CA GLY A 268 -13.92 9.86 -11.06
C GLY A 268 -12.68 9.62 -10.19
N ASP A 269 -12.43 10.45 -9.18
CA ASP A 269 -11.40 10.19 -8.18
C ASP A 269 -11.87 9.06 -7.25
N PRO A 270 -11.00 8.07 -6.94
CA PRO A 270 -11.39 6.93 -6.12
C PRO A 270 -11.55 7.29 -4.64
N HIS A 271 -11.14 8.48 -4.20
CA HIS A 271 -11.21 8.89 -2.80
C HIS A 271 -12.59 9.48 -2.47
N PRO A 272 -13.28 8.94 -1.45
CA PRO A 272 -14.44 9.63 -0.89
C PRO A 272 -14.05 11.01 -0.40
N VAL A 273 -15.00 11.95 -0.48
CA VAL A 273 -14.83 13.28 0.10
C VAL A 273 -14.40 13.13 1.57
N SER A 274 -13.29 13.77 1.96
CA SER A 274 -12.70 13.61 3.29
C SER A 274 -13.72 13.74 4.42
N TYR A 275 -14.63 14.72 4.30
CA TYR A 275 -15.71 14.94 5.25
C TYR A 275 -16.52 13.68 5.55
N ILE A 276 -17.00 12.97 4.52
CA ILE A 276 -17.84 11.78 4.70
C ILE A 276 -17.02 10.53 4.98
N ARG A 277 -15.76 10.48 4.52
CA ARG A 277 -14.84 9.36 4.77
C ARG A 277 -14.52 9.20 6.26
N VAL A 278 -14.25 10.31 6.96
CA VAL A 278 -14.03 10.29 8.42
C VAL A 278 -15.28 9.79 9.14
N LEU A 279 -16.45 10.30 8.77
CA LEU A 279 -17.73 9.93 9.39
C LEU A 279 -18.13 8.48 9.09
N LEU A 280 -17.71 7.92 7.96
CA LEU A 280 -17.86 6.49 7.67
C LEU A 280 -17.08 5.65 8.69
N GLY A 281 -15.83 6.00 9.00
CA GLY A 281 -15.03 5.30 10.01
C GLY A 281 -15.64 5.41 11.41
N VAL A 282 -16.20 6.57 11.76
CA VAL A 282 -16.96 6.75 13.01
C VAL A 282 -18.17 5.81 13.05
N GLU A 283 -18.92 5.72 11.95
CA GLU A 283 -20.08 4.84 11.86
C GLU A 283 -19.69 3.36 12.00
N MET A 284 -18.55 2.94 11.45
CA MET A 284 -17.99 1.60 11.69
C MET A 284 -17.78 1.37 13.20
N CYS A 285 -17.14 2.32 13.91
CA CYS A 285 -16.97 2.20 15.37
C CYS A 285 -18.31 2.13 16.11
N ARG A 286 -19.29 2.97 15.76
CA ARG A 286 -20.61 2.96 16.40
C ARG A 286 -21.31 1.61 16.31
N GLN A 287 -21.28 1.00 15.14
CA GLN A 287 -21.97 -0.27 14.93
C GLN A 287 -21.30 -1.48 15.59
N PHE A 288 -19.98 -1.45 15.81
CA PHE A 288 -19.25 -2.57 16.43
C PHE A 288 -19.00 -2.36 17.92
N TYR A 289 -18.80 -1.12 18.36
CA TYR A 289 -18.32 -0.80 19.71
C TYR A 289 -19.31 0.06 20.51
N GLY A 290 -20.37 0.59 19.88
CA GLY A 290 -21.37 1.43 20.54
C GLY A 290 -20.94 2.90 20.65
N ALA A 291 -21.25 3.55 21.77
CA ALA A 291 -20.79 4.91 22.03
C ALA A 291 -19.32 4.90 22.51
N GLY A 292 -18.53 5.90 22.13
CA GLY A 292 -17.12 5.96 22.52
C GLY A 292 -16.38 7.20 22.02
N PRO A 293 -15.03 7.23 22.09
CA PRO A 293 -14.23 8.40 21.74
C PRO A 293 -14.40 8.88 20.28
N TRP A 294 -14.83 8.01 19.38
CA TRP A 294 -15.19 8.37 18.00
C TRP A 294 -16.39 9.32 17.91
N ASP A 295 -17.26 9.38 18.92
CA ASP A 295 -18.37 10.33 18.95
C ASP A 295 -17.91 11.76 19.21
N ASP A 296 -16.89 11.92 20.06
CA ASP A 296 -16.26 13.23 20.29
C ASP A 296 -15.42 13.64 19.08
N LEU A 297 -14.75 12.69 18.41
CA LEU A 297 -14.10 12.92 17.13
C LEU A 297 -15.10 13.42 16.08
N ALA A 298 -16.24 12.76 15.94
CA ALA A 298 -17.28 13.17 15.00
C ALA A 298 -17.82 14.57 15.31
N ARG A 299 -18.09 14.86 16.59
CA ARG A 299 -18.57 16.18 17.02
C ARG A 299 -17.55 17.26 16.63
N SER A 300 -16.30 17.07 17.03
CA SER A 300 -15.20 18.00 16.75
C SER A 300 -14.99 18.21 15.25
N TRP A 301 -15.04 17.13 14.46
CA TRP A 301 -14.94 17.17 13.00
C TRP A 301 -16.06 18.00 12.37
N THR A 302 -17.31 17.78 12.80
CA THR A 302 -18.47 18.50 12.26
C THR A 302 -18.55 19.95 12.73
N GLU A 303 -18.02 20.28 13.91
CA GLU A 303 -17.91 21.65 14.40
C GLU A 303 -16.81 22.44 13.66
N LEU A 304 -15.67 21.80 13.38
CA LEU A 304 -14.58 22.39 12.61
C LEU A 304 -14.96 22.60 11.14
N TYR A 305 -15.71 21.64 10.59
CA TYR A 305 -16.17 21.61 9.20
C TYR A 305 -17.70 21.57 9.11
N PRO A 306 -18.40 22.66 9.46
CA PRO A 306 -19.85 22.70 9.39
C PRO A 306 -20.31 22.52 7.93
N LEU A 307 -21.30 21.65 7.72
CA LEU A 307 -21.77 21.28 6.38
C LEU A 307 -22.37 22.46 5.61
N GLU A 308 -22.77 23.52 6.31
CA GLU A 308 -23.21 24.81 5.77
C GLU A 308 -22.09 25.53 5.00
N ARG A 309 -20.82 25.18 5.25
CA ARG A 309 -19.66 25.72 4.52
C ARG A 309 -19.21 24.84 3.35
N ALA A 310 -19.87 23.70 3.12
CA ALA A 310 -19.56 22.87 1.96
C ALA A 310 -19.96 23.60 0.66
N PRO A 311 -19.13 23.54 -0.40
CA PRO A 311 -19.47 24.14 -1.69
C PRO A 311 -20.77 23.58 -2.28
N GLU A 312 -21.48 24.40 -3.08
CA GLU A 312 -22.81 24.06 -3.63
C GLU A 312 -22.80 22.79 -4.50
N ASP A 313 -21.68 22.45 -5.13
CA ASP A 313 -21.52 21.25 -5.95
C ASP A 313 -21.37 19.96 -5.13
N THR A 314 -20.85 20.06 -3.90
CA THR A 314 -20.53 18.91 -3.06
C THR A 314 -21.53 18.74 -1.91
N ALA A 315 -22.12 19.83 -1.42
CA ALA A 315 -23.06 19.81 -0.32
C ALA A 315 -24.27 18.87 -0.53
N PRO A 316 -24.92 18.80 -1.71
CA PRO A 316 -26.03 17.88 -1.94
C PRO A 316 -25.63 16.41 -1.79
N LEU A 317 -24.46 16.03 -2.32
CA LEU A 317 -23.92 14.67 -2.21
C LEU A 317 -23.67 14.30 -0.75
N LEU A 318 -23.05 15.20 0.03
CA LEU A 318 -22.76 14.99 1.44
C LEU A 318 -24.05 14.87 2.27
N ARG A 319 -25.01 15.80 2.10
CA ARG A 319 -26.30 15.78 2.82
C ARG A 319 -27.09 14.49 2.53
N ALA A 320 -27.09 14.03 1.28
CA ALA A 320 -27.75 12.79 0.90
C ALA A 320 -27.02 11.55 1.42
N SER A 321 -25.69 11.60 1.54
CA SER A 321 -24.86 10.46 1.96
C SER A 321 -24.87 10.22 3.47
N LEU A 322 -24.90 11.28 4.29
CA LEU A 322 -24.88 11.18 5.75
C LEU A 322 -25.88 10.17 6.35
N PRO A 323 -27.19 10.21 6.02
CA PRO A 323 -28.14 9.26 6.57
C PRO A 323 -27.97 7.83 6.02
N LEU A 324 -27.16 7.64 4.98
CA LEU A 324 -26.91 6.35 4.34
C LEU A 324 -25.69 5.63 4.91
N LEU A 325 -24.85 6.29 5.71
CA LEU A 325 -23.66 5.71 6.33
C LEU A 325 -23.93 4.37 7.02
N PRO A 326 -25.01 4.20 7.82
CA PRO A 326 -25.25 2.93 8.48
C PRO A 326 -25.42 1.77 7.49
N ARG A 327 -26.13 2.01 6.38
CA ARG A 327 -26.38 1.02 5.33
C ARG A 327 -25.11 0.72 4.53
N ILE A 328 -24.25 1.70 4.33
CA ILE A 328 -22.96 1.54 3.63
C ILE A 328 -22.02 0.67 4.48
N VAL A 329 -21.95 0.90 5.79
CA VAL A 329 -21.16 0.06 6.71
C VAL A 329 -21.69 -1.38 6.72
N GLU A 330 -23.00 -1.57 6.78
CA GLU A 330 -23.63 -2.90 6.67
C GLU A 330 -23.25 -3.61 5.36
N ALA A 331 -23.38 -2.90 4.23
CA ALA A 331 -23.03 -3.44 2.91
C ALA A 331 -21.54 -3.80 2.78
N THR A 332 -20.67 -3.09 3.50
CA THR A 332 -19.20 -3.25 3.41
C THR A 332 -18.68 -4.34 4.35
N LEU A 333 -19.15 -4.36 5.60
CA LEU A 333 -18.60 -5.23 6.65
C LEU A 333 -19.42 -6.51 6.87
N ARG A 334 -20.76 -6.46 6.73
CA ARG A 334 -21.67 -7.54 7.13
C ARG A 334 -22.40 -8.23 5.98
N LYS A 335 -22.35 -7.68 4.76
CA LYS A 335 -22.92 -8.34 3.59
C LYS A 335 -22.04 -9.53 3.18
N PRO A 336 -22.60 -10.74 3.02
CA PRO A 336 -21.89 -11.86 2.42
C PRO A 336 -21.50 -11.56 0.97
N MET A 337 -20.26 -11.88 0.60
CA MET A 337 -19.72 -11.64 -0.74
C MET A 337 -18.99 -12.86 -1.30
N GLY A 338 -19.04 -13.04 -2.62
CA GLY A 338 -18.30 -14.06 -3.35
C GLY A 338 -16.79 -13.95 -3.13
N ALA A 339 -16.25 -12.72 -3.08
CA ALA A 339 -14.87 -12.41 -2.73
C ALA A 339 -14.43 -13.04 -1.39
N PHE A 340 -15.37 -13.30 -0.48
CA PHE A 340 -15.14 -13.87 0.85
C PHE A 340 -15.66 -15.30 1.00
N GLY A 341 -15.95 -15.97 -0.12
CA GLY A 341 -16.50 -17.32 -0.13
C GLY A 341 -17.93 -17.39 0.43
N GLY A 342 -18.76 -16.38 0.15
CA GLY A 342 -20.15 -16.31 0.62
C GLY A 342 -20.31 -15.95 2.10
N ARG A 343 -19.26 -15.39 2.71
CA ARG A 343 -19.25 -14.90 4.10
C ARG A 343 -19.08 -13.37 4.12
N PRO A 344 -19.43 -12.68 5.21
CA PRO A 344 -19.08 -11.27 5.37
C PRO A 344 -17.60 -11.10 5.78
N LEU A 345 -17.03 -9.91 5.56
CA LEU A 345 -15.64 -9.61 5.96
C LEU A 345 -15.40 -9.94 7.43
N VAL A 346 -16.36 -9.56 8.30
CA VAL A 346 -16.22 -9.72 9.75
C VAL A 346 -16.26 -11.16 10.25
N ALA A 347 -16.70 -12.10 9.41
CA ALA A 347 -16.57 -13.52 9.70
C ALA A 347 -15.14 -14.05 9.45
N LEU A 348 -14.33 -13.33 8.66
CA LEU A 348 -12.93 -13.67 8.38
C LEU A 348 -11.98 -12.91 9.29
N ILE A 349 -12.26 -11.64 9.55
CA ILE A 349 -11.50 -10.76 10.43
C ILE A 349 -12.46 -10.16 11.45
N ASN A 350 -12.45 -10.67 12.68
CA ASN A 350 -13.40 -10.24 13.72
C ASN A 350 -12.99 -8.89 14.36
N PRO A 351 -13.75 -7.78 14.14
CA PRO A 351 -13.44 -6.48 14.73
C PRO A 351 -13.60 -6.44 16.26
N ASP A 352 -14.38 -7.36 16.86
CA ASP A 352 -14.53 -7.42 18.32
C ASP A 352 -13.21 -7.73 19.03
N ARG A 353 -12.23 -8.30 18.32
CA ARG A 353 -10.89 -8.52 18.89
C ARG A 353 -10.11 -7.22 19.13
N VAL A 354 -10.49 -6.15 18.44
CA VAL A 354 -9.86 -4.82 18.49
C VAL A 354 -10.80 -3.76 19.03
N ARG A 355 -11.92 -4.17 19.66
CA ARG A 355 -12.72 -3.26 20.48
C ARG A 355 -11.91 -2.72 21.66
N PRO A 356 -12.16 -1.49 22.12
CA PRO A 356 -11.40 -0.89 23.22
C PRO A 356 -11.28 -1.77 24.46
N GLU A 357 -12.38 -2.38 24.91
CA GLU A 357 -12.39 -3.21 26.12
C GLU A 357 -11.51 -4.45 25.97
N ALA A 358 -11.49 -5.08 24.79
CA ALA A 358 -10.68 -6.27 24.54
C ALA A 358 -9.19 -5.95 24.43
N LEU A 359 -8.85 -4.78 23.89
CA LEU A 359 -7.47 -4.30 23.80
C LEU A 359 -6.92 -3.94 25.18
N LEU A 360 -7.71 -3.22 25.98
CA LEU A 360 -7.32 -2.87 27.35
C LEU A 360 -7.26 -4.09 28.26
N SER A 361 -8.15 -5.07 28.08
CA SER A 361 -8.08 -6.34 28.81
C SER A 361 -6.85 -7.15 28.45
N LEU A 362 -6.50 -7.23 27.15
CA LEU A 362 -5.26 -7.88 26.69
C LEU A 362 -4.03 -7.27 27.37
N GLU A 363 -3.94 -5.94 27.39
CA GLU A 363 -2.84 -5.22 28.03
C GLU A 363 -2.78 -5.50 29.54
N LYS A 364 -3.93 -5.51 30.20
CA LYS A 364 -4.01 -5.78 31.64
C LYS A 364 -3.61 -7.21 31.99
N GLU A 365 -4.05 -8.19 31.21
CA GLU A 365 -3.82 -9.62 31.46
C GLU A 365 -2.35 -10.01 31.21
N LEU A 366 -1.75 -9.51 30.12
CA LEU A 366 -0.40 -9.85 29.73
C LEU A 366 0.65 -8.90 30.33
N GLY A 367 0.26 -7.71 30.77
CA GLY A 367 1.13 -6.71 31.39
C GLY A 367 2.36 -6.41 30.53
N ALA A 368 3.53 -6.34 31.18
CA ALA A 368 4.80 -6.08 30.49
C ALA A 368 5.15 -7.14 29.43
N ALA A 369 4.70 -8.40 29.60
CA ALA A 369 5.01 -9.49 28.67
C ALA A 369 4.44 -9.25 27.27
N LEU A 370 3.36 -8.46 27.15
CA LEU A 370 2.80 -8.06 25.86
C LEU A 370 3.82 -7.29 24.99
N TYR A 371 4.73 -6.56 25.62
CA TYR A 371 5.71 -5.69 24.96
C TYR A 371 7.14 -6.25 24.94
N THR A 372 7.41 -7.30 25.72
CA THR A 372 8.76 -7.87 25.87
C THR A 372 8.87 -9.32 25.37
N SER A 373 7.78 -10.10 25.46
CA SER A 373 7.79 -11.52 25.05
C SER A 373 7.66 -11.66 23.56
N MET A 374 8.61 -12.37 22.95
CA MET A 374 8.60 -12.62 21.51
C MET A 374 7.38 -13.42 21.05
N HIS A 375 6.89 -14.34 21.90
CA HIS A 375 5.68 -15.10 21.63
C HIS A 375 4.46 -14.18 21.51
N TRP A 376 4.23 -13.31 22.49
CA TRP A 376 3.08 -12.41 22.48
C TRP A 376 3.18 -11.33 21.42
N ILE A 377 4.36 -10.73 21.24
CA ILE A 377 4.58 -9.75 20.17
C ILE A 377 4.27 -10.36 18.80
N TRP A 378 4.71 -11.60 18.56
CA TRP A 378 4.40 -12.30 17.31
C TRP A 378 2.91 -12.61 17.17
N MET A 379 2.29 -13.21 18.18
CA MET A 379 0.91 -13.68 18.11
C MET A 379 -0.11 -12.54 18.06
N GLU A 380 0.15 -11.45 18.79
CA GLU A 380 -0.77 -10.34 19.00
C GLU A 380 -0.33 -9.06 18.27
N ALA A 381 0.64 -9.12 17.34
CA ALA A 381 1.21 -7.96 16.63
C ALA A 381 0.16 -6.95 16.10
N LEU A 382 -0.91 -7.45 15.48
CA LEU A 382 -1.99 -6.61 14.94
C LEU A 382 -2.84 -5.98 16.04
N ARG A 383 -3.09 -6.69 17.14
CA ARG A 383 -3.81 -6.16 18.32
C ARG A 383 -2.94 -5.20 19.13
N LEU A 384 -1.63 -5.41 19.15
CA LEU A 384 -0.65 -4.45 19.66
C LEU A 384 -0.66 -3.14 18.85
N LEU A 385 -0.70 -3.24 17.51
CA LEU A 385 -0.87 -2.08 16.65
C LEU A 385 -2.21 -1.36 16.92
N ALA A 386 -3.30 -2.12 17.07
CA ALA A 386 -4.62 -1.57 17.41
C ALA A 386 -4.63 -0.87 18.79
N LEU A 387 -4.05 -1.50 19.81
CA LEU A 387 -3.95 -0.98 21.18
C LEU A 387 -3.14 0.31 21.22
N THR A 388 -1.96 0.32 20.58
CA THR A 388 -1.11 1.51 20.53
C THR A 388 -1.77 2.64 19.73
N GLY A 389 -2.52 2.30 18.66
CA GLY A 389 -3.37 3.25 17.94
C GLY A 389 -4.48 3.83 18.83
N LEU A 390 -5.20 3.00 19.57
CA LEU A 390 -6.24 3.44 20.52
C LEU A 390 -5.69 4.37 21.60
N ARG A 391 -4.55 4.00 22.22
CA ARG A 391 -3.88 4.84 23.22
C ARG A 391 -3.52 6.20 22.65
N THR A 392 -2.93 6.21 21.45
CA THR A 392 -2.58 7.44 20.75
C THR A 392 -3.80 8.33 20.47
N ALA A 393 -4.92 7.73 20.06
CA ALA A 393 -6.14 8.45 19.71
C ALA A 393 -6.92 8.99 20.91
N THR A 394 -6.67 8.49 22.12
CA THR A 394 -7.46 8.81 23.33
C THR A 394 -6.67 9.56 24.39
N MET A 395 -5.34 9.55 24.32
CA MET A 395 -4.48 10.26 25.27
C MET A 395 -4.13 11.64 24.72
N ALA A 396 -4.52 12.70 25.45
CA ALA A 396 -4.28 14.09 25.06
C ALA A 396 -2.78 14.45 24.98
N GLU A 397 -1.94 13.80 25.79
CA GLU A 397 -0.49 13.92 25.73
C GLU A 397 0.14 12.52 25.63
N GLU A 398 0.95 12.33 24.60
CA GLU A 398 1.77 11.15 24.48
C GLU A 398 2.97 11.28 25.42
N SER A 399 3.00 10.47 26.50
CA SER A 399 4.21 10.37 27.31
C SER A 399 5.39 9.85 26.47
N THR A 400 6.59 10.35 26.75
CA THR A 400 7.84 9.85 26.14
C THR A 400 7.98 8.32 26.28
N ASP A 401 7.47 7.76 27.38
CA ASP A 401 7.48 6.33 27.65
C ASP A 401 6.58 5.55 26.68
N ALA A 402 5.39 6.06 26.35
CA ALA A 402 4.48 5.44 25.39
C ALA A 402 5.07 5.42 23.96
N ALA A 403 5.69 6.51 23.53
CA ALA A 403 6.38 6.56 22.24
C ALA A 403 7.56 5.59 22.18
N THR A 404 8.29 5.45 23.30
CA THR A 404 9.43 4.52 23.43
C THR A 404 8.95 3.06 23.36
N HIS A 405 7.94 2.68 24.14
CA HIS A 405 7.37 1.33 24.11
C HIS A 405 6.88 0.93 22.72
N ARG A 406 6.23 1.85 21.97
CA ARG A 406 5.82 1.58 20.58
C ARG A 406 7.00 1.21 19.68
N LYS A 407 8.06 2.01 19.75
CA LYS A 407 9.28 1.75 18.98
C LYS A 407 9.92 0.42 19.38
N GLU A 408 9.99 0.13 20.68
CA GLU A 408 10.65 -1.08 21.19
C GLU A 408 9.96 -2.36 20.76
N TRP A 409 8.63 -2.49 20.90
CA TRP A 409 7.96 -3.73 20.51
C TRP A 409 8.05 -3.95 19.00
N MET A 410 8.01 -2.89 18.18
CA MET A 410 8.23 -2.99 16.74
C MET A 410 9.66 -3.43 16.42
N LEU A 411 10.67 -2.85 17.07
CA LEU A 411 12.06 -3.28 16.90
C LEU A 411 12.25 -4.74 17.31
N ARG A 412 11.58 -5.21 18.36
CA ARG A 412 11.57 -6.64 18.75
C ARG A 412 10.91 -7.51 17.68
N LEU A 413 9.73 -7.09 17.18
CA LEU A 413 9.05 -7.80 16.08
C LEU A 413 9.94 -7.92 14.84
N GLY A 414 10.66 -6.86 14.49
CA GLY A 414 11.63 -6.84 13.40
C GLY A 414 13.01 -7.43 13.72
N GLY A 415 13.18 -8.07 14.89
CA GLY A 415 14.43 -8.73 15.29
C GLY A 415 15.62 -7.79 15.57
N ALA A 416 15.39 -6.48 15.67
CA ALA A 416 16.43 -5.49 15.95
C ALA A 416 16.71 -5.30 17.46
N LEU A 417 15.84 -5.81 18.33
CA LEU A 417 16.07 -5.94 19.76
C LEU A 417 15.90 -7.40 20.17
N GLN A 418 16.85 -7.94 20.94
CA GLN A 418 16.77 -9.30 21.47
C GLN A 418 15.59 -9.42 22.44
N ALA A 419 14.73 -10.42 22.27
CA ALA A 419 13.70 -10.75 23.24
C ALA A 419 14.31 -11.03 24.61
N ALA A 420 13.62 -10.60 25.67
CA ALA A 420 13.97 -10.97 27.05
C ALA A 420 13.47 -12.39 27.36
#